data_AF-A0A379U438-F1
#
_entry.id   AF-A0A379U438-F1
#
_cell.length_a   1.000
_cell.length_b   1.000
_cell.length_c   1.000
_cell.angle_alpha   90.00
_cell.angle_beta   90.00
_cell.angle_gamma   90.00
#
_symmetry.space_group_name_H-M   'P 1'
#
loop_
_entity.id
_entity.type
_entity.pdbx_description
1 polymer ?
#
loop_
_entity_poly.entity_id
_entity_poly.type
_entity_poly.pdbx_seq_one_letter_code
_entity_poly.pdbx_strand_id
1 'polypeptide(L)'
;MPDAVNGRSISRKNGQDQDVGASVMNAIALFVNGAPPEEKRHIEQVLKAQLNSKTTEYYHTHLPENLTSWQVITRIQQDSHLPPAPRTAGGKLYADMDRLIYQGTNYLAVVAMHSNRTGSYECINNENLKGQRTSDGMTWLYLPNDDQYRDYWPVVDSRFLPGTTSAGEQGWCDEQYRVTQLGRANIAWAGGNTLNKWASASMHLKVPTYSLKAKKSWFMAPHEMIMLGSQISSSSPAVTTIANQKISGSAKVLVDGIVLQPGEERKATQSVVLNDKGNNIIWKPLAGSSAQVSVKQRQGNWADIGTSSGKVSAQFLTIIQPHSAESDNHYAWVVFPSGSASPSVNADITLLANDAKVQAVSLPGQQVIYANFWRSATVGGIHALTPMSLIMTPTTQGYQIAVSSPRRDSRVSFQLPDNAIPFHISSDPDKRVSLNGDIVSVNMTNLRGSSYSFELSKNK
;
A
#
# COMPACT_ATOMS: atom_id res chain seq x y z
N MET A 1 -8.60 6.67 10.55
CA MET A 1 -8.77 5.27 10.08
C MET A 1 -8.54 5.27 8.59
N PRO A 2 -7.68 4.41 8.00
CA PRO A 2 -7.46 4.45 6.55
C PRO A 2 -8.74 4.14 5.76
N ASP A 3 -9.09 4.99 4.79
CA ASP A 3 -10.31 4.83 3.99
C ASP A 3 -10.35 3.55 3.14
N ALA A 4 -9.20 2.93 2.91
CA ALA A 4 -9.06 1.62 2.25
C ALA A 4 -9.90 0.50 2.87
N VAL A 5 -10.38 0.66 4.11
CA VAL A 5 -11.21 -0.31 4.85
C VAL A 5 -12.59 0.23 5.23
N ASN A 6 -13.01 1.37 4.66
CA ASN A 6 -14.30 2.00 4.96
C ASN A 6 -15.41 1.65 3.93
N GLY A 7 -15.07 0.92 2.87
CA GLY A 7 -16.01 0.47 1.84
C GLY A 7 -16.73 1.65 1.19
N ARG A 8 -18.05 1.54 1.00
CA ARG A 8 -18.84 2.64 0.42
C ARG A 8 -18.90 3.90 1.29
N SER A 9 -18.54 3.82 2.58
CA SER A 9 -18.64 4.95 3.50
C SER A 9 -17.72 6.12 3.15
N ILE A 10 -16.73 5.91 2.28
CA ILE A 10 -15.88 6.98 1.74
C ILE A 10 -16.68 8.07 1.00
N SER A 11 -17.91 7.77 0.56
CA SER A 11 -18.82 8.77 -0.04
C SER A 11 -19.70 9.53 0.96
N ARG A 12 -19.52 9.32 2.27
CA ARG A 12 -20.28 10.00 3.31
C ARG A 12 -19.50 11.19 3.84
N LYS A 13 -20.12 12.36 3.83
CA LYS A 13 -19.48 13.59 4.33
C LYS A 13 -19.09 13.52 5.81
N ASN A 14 -19.85 12.76 6.61
CA ASN A 14 -19.60 12.55 8.06
C ASN A 14 -18.93 11.19 8.34
N GLY A 15 -18.42 10.51 7.32
CA GLY A 15 -17.81 9.18 7.43
C GLY A 15 -16.36 9.17 6.94
N GLN A 16 -15.66 10.29 7.09
CA GLN A 16 -14.30 10.44 6.56
C GLN A 16 -13.28 9.83 7.53
N ASP A 17 -12.06 9.63 7.06
CA ASP A 17 -10.97 8.94 7.77
C ASP A 17 -10.78 9.36 9.24
N GLN A 18 -10.80 10.66 9.55
CA GLN A 18 -10.66 11.22 10.90
C GLN A 18 -11.92 10.98 11.75
N ASP A 19 -13.13 11.15 11.19
CA ASP A 19 -14.40 10.94 11.90
C ASP A 19 -14.51 9.45 12.33
N VAL A 20 -14.20 8.54 11.40
CA VAL A 20 -14.17 7.10 11.67
C VAL A 20 -13.04 6.74 12.64
N GLY A 21 -11.89 7.41 12.54
CA GLY A 21 -10.78 7.24 13.48
C GLY A 21 -11.18 7.58 14.92
N ALA A 22 -11.84 8.72 15.14
CA ALA A 22 -12.35 9.12 16.44
C ALA A 22 -13.40 8.13 16.98
N SER A 23 -14.30 7.65 16.12
CA SER A 23 -15.31 6.64 16.47
C SER A 23 -14.67 5.34 16.96
N VAL A 24 -13.62 4.85 16.29
CA VAL A 24 -12.87 3.66 16.70
C VAL A 24 -12.14 3.87 18.03
N MET A 25 -11.51 5.04 18.23
CA MET A 25 -10.89 5.37 19.52
C MET A 25 -11.92 5.39 20.64
N ASN A 26 -13.11 5.97 20.41
CA ASN A 26 -14.21 5.99 21.38
C ASN A 26 -14.66 4.58 21.76
N ALA A 27 -14.80 3.68 20.77
CA ALA A 27 -15.17 2.29 21.01
C ALA A 27 -14.11 1.57 21.85
N ILE A 28 -12.82 1.70 21.53
CA ILE A 28 -11.73 1.08 22.31
C ILE A 28 -11.72 1.63 23.75
N ALA A 29 -11.92 2.94 23.92
CA ALA A 29 -11.95 3.59 25.24
C ALA A 29 -13.06 3.06 26.17
N LEU A 30 -14.18 2.58 25.62
CA LEU A 30 -15.26 1.98 26.43
C LEU A 30 -14.85 0.65 27.06
N PHE A 31 -13.95 -0.10 26.42
CA PHE A 31 -13.55 -1.44 26.87
C PHE A 31 -12.22 -1.45 27.64
N VAL A 32 -11.36 -0.42 27.47
CA VAL A 32 -9.98 -0.44 28.00
C VAL A 32 -9.90 -0.62 29.52
N ASN A 33 -10.85 -0.07 30.28
CA ASN A 33 -10.84 -0.20 31.74
C ASN A 33 -11.17 -1.61 32.24
N GLY A 34 -11.79 -2.46 31.39
CA GLY A 34 -12.09 -3.86 31.70
C GLY A 34 -11.02 -4.85 31.22
N ALA A 35 -9.99 -4.39 30.52
CA ALA A 35 -8.92 -5.27 30.02
C ALA A 35 -7.98 -5.74 31.16
N PRO A 36 -7.36 -6.93 31.03
CA PRO A 36 -6.29 -7.39 31.93
C PRO A 36 -5.16 -6.36 32.05
N PRO A 37 -4.42 -6.27 33.18
CA PRO A 37 -3.49 -5.17 33.45
C PRO A 37 -2.44 -4.91 32.35
N GLU A 38 -1.86 -5.97 31.79
CA GLU A 38 -0.84 -5.85 30.72
C GLU A 38 -1.46 -5.36 29.40
N GLU A 39 -2.58 -5.98 28.99
CA GLU A 39 -3.31 -5.58 27.78
C GLU A 39 -3.86 -4.15 27.90
N LYS A 40 -4.40 -3.80 29.06
CA LYS A 40 -4.87 -2.44 29.37
C LYS A 40 -3.77 -1.42 29.12
N ARG A 41 -2.60 -1.62 29.72
CA ARG A 41 -1.47 -0.70 29.56
C ARG A 41 -1.08 -0.59 28.09
N HIS A 42 -1.00 -1.70 27.36
CA HIS A 42 -0.68 -1.68 25.94
C HIS A 42 -1.73 -0.91 25.11
N ILE A 43 -3.02 -1.15 25.33
CA ILE A 43 -4.12 -0.44 24.64
C ILE A 43 -4.06 1.06 24.94
N GLU A 44 -3.82 1.46 26.18
CA GLU A 44 -3.66 2.86 26.57
C GLU A 44 -2.46 3.52 25.86
N GLN A 45 -1.33 2.81 25.75
CA GLN A 45 -0.17 3.28 24.99
C GLN A 45 -0.48 3.45 23.49
N VAL A 46 -1.24 2.52 22.90
CA VAL A 46 -1.67 2.59 21.48
C VAL A 46 -2.61 3.76 21.25
N LEU A 47 -3.61 3.97 22.11
CA LEU A 47 -4.50 5.14 22.05
C LEU A 47 -3.68 6.42 22.17
N LYS A 48 -2.77 6.49 23.13
CA LYS A 48 -1.88 7.65 23.31
C LYS A 48 -1.03 7.94 22.08
N ALA A 49 -0.56 6.90 21.39
CA ALA A 49 0.20 7.07 20.16
C ALA A 49 -0.61 7.68 19.00
N GLN A 50 -1.95 7.62 19.03
CA GLN A 50 -2.82 8.28 18.04
C GLN A 50 -3.06 9.76 18.38
N LEU A 51 -3.01 10.14 19.65
CA LEU A 51 -3.32 11.48 20.15
C LEU A 51 -2.16 12.48 19.97
N ASN A 52 -1.70 12.67 18.73
CA ASN A 52 -0.81 13.80 18.41
C ASN A 52 -1.56 15.14 18.50
N SER A 53 -0.85 16.27 18.33
CA SER A 53 -1.45 17.61 18.49
C SER A 53 -2.67 17.83 17.61
N LYS A 54 -2.59 17.51 16.31
CA LYS A 54 -3.72 17.68 15.37
C LYS A 54 -4.89 16.75 15.68
N THR A 55 -4.62 15.50 16.04
CA THR A 55 -5.68 14.53 16.39
C THR A 55 -6.37 14.95 17.68
N THR A 56 -5.61 15.47 18.63
CA THR A 56 -6.13 16.02 19.90
C THR A 56 -7.00 17.25 19.66
N GLU A 57 -6.52 18.21 18.87
CA GLU A 57 -7.29 19.40 18.48
C GLU A 57 -8.59 19.01 17.77
N TYR A 58 -8.50 18.13 16.78
CA TYR A 58 -9.68 17.62 16.08
C TYR A 58 -10.66 16.91 17.03
N TYR A 59 -10.16 16.07 17.95
CA TYR A 59 -11.02 15.36 18.89
C TYR A 59 -11.75 16.30 19.87
N HIS A 60 -11.10 17.36 20.36
CA HIS A 60 -11.69 18.30 21.33
C HIS A 60 -12.54 19.41 20.69
N THR A 61 -12.40 19.67 19.39
CA THR A 61 -13.25 20.64 18.66
C THR A 61 -14.63 20.09 18.34
N HIS A 62 -14.84 18.78 18.48
CA HIS A 62 -16.14 18.13 18.32
C HIS A 62 -16.74 17.86 19.71
N LEU A 63 -18.05 18.07 19.88
CA LEU A 63 -18.72 17.71 21.13
C LEU A 63 -18.55 16.20 21.39
N PRO A 64 -18.27 15.77 22.63
CA PRO A 64 -18.07 14.37 22.91
C PRO A 64 -19.34 13.59 22.62
N GLU A 65 -19.30 12.68 21.63
CA GLU A 65 -20.41 11.76 21.34
C GLU A 65 -20.71 10.85 22.53
N ASN A 66 -19.68 10.56 23.34
CA ASN A 66 -19.77 9.74 24.54
C ASN A 66 -18.88 10.32 25.65
N LEU A 67 -19.49 10.77 26.74
CA LEU A 67 -18.77 11.37 27.88
C LEU A 67 -17.79 10.39 28.54
N THR A 68 -18.12 9.09 28.59
CA THR A 68 -17.27 8.07 29.20
C THR A 68 -16.00 7.87 28.39
N SER A 69 -16.13 7.69 27.06
CA SER A 69 -14.98 7.60 26.16
C SER A 69 -14.12 8.86 26.24
N TRP A 70 -14.75 10.04 26.27
CA TRP A 70 -14.03 11.31 26.35
C TRP A 70 -13.22 11.45 27.64
N GLN A 71 -13.77 11.05 28.80
CA GLN A 71 -13.03 11.03 30.07
C GLN A 71 -11.81 10.10 30.02
N VAL A 72 -11.97 8.91 29.44
CA VAL A 72 -10.88 7.93 29.29
C VAL A 72 -9.78 8.46 28.36
N ILE A 73 -10.16 8.99 27.20
CA ILE A 73 -9.21 9.55 26.22
C ILE A 73 -8.48 10.76 26.83
N THR A 74 -9.19 11.65 27.52
CA THR A 74 -8.60 12.82 28.19
C THR A 74 -7.61 12.39 29.28
N ARG A 75 -7.95 11.38 30.09
CA ARG A 75 -7.01 10.80 31.08
C ARG A 75 -5.75 10.28 30.42
N ILE A 76 -5.88 9.45 29.37
CA ILE A 76 -4.75 8.86 28.64
C ILE A 76 -3.84 9.95 28.04
N GLN A 77 -4.45 10.99 27.46
CA GLN A 77 -3.74 12.15 26.91
C GLN A 77 -2.92 12.86 27.99
N GLN A 78 -3.53 13.15 29.14
CA GLN A 78 -2.93 13.95 30.22
C GLN A 78 -1.93 13.18 31.10
N ASP A 79 -1.94 11.85 31.07
CA ASP A 79 -1.07 11.02 31.92
C ASP A 79 0.42 11.11 31.51
N SER A 80 1.22 11.91 32.19
CA SER A 80 2.66 12.05 31.92
C SER A 80 3.48 10.78 32.16
N HIS A 81 2.96 9.78 32.87
CA HIS A 81 3.66 8.52 33.17
C HIS A 81 3.37 7.42 32.14
N LEU A 82 2.39 7.62 31.27
CA LEU A 82 2.07 6.72 30.17
C LEU A 82 2.81 7.19 28.90
N PRO A 83 3.84 6.48 28.41
CA PRO A 83 4.45 6.78 27.12
C PRO A 83 3.54 6.31 25.96
N PRO A 84 3.56 6.94 24.78
CA PRO A 84 2.91 6.38 23.60
C PRO A 84 3.59 5.07 23.16
N ALA A 85 2.82 4.17 22.56
CA ALA A 85 3.37 2.96 21.95
C ALA A 85 4.41 3.33 20.86
N PRO A 86 5.54 2.60 20.78
CA PRO A 86 6.56 2.87 19.78
C PRO A 86 6.02 2.64 18.37
N ARG A 87 6.39 3.52 17.43
CA ARG A 87 6.09 3.36 16.00
C ARG A 87 7.27 2.70 15.30
N THR A 88 7.24 1.37 15.19
CA THR A 88 8.28 0.60 14.49
C THR A 88 7.91 0.38 13.04
N ALA A 89 8.89 0.49 12.14
CA ALA A 89 8.68 0.17 10.74
C ALA A 89 8.29 -1.30 10.56
N GLY A 90 7.30 -1.59 9.72
CA GLY A 90 6.79 -2.94 9.52
C GLY A 90 5.44 -2.96 8.80
N GLY A 91 5.13 -4.12 8.21
CA GLY A 91 3.88 -4.35 7.50
C GLY A 91 2.95 -5.31 8.23
N LYS A 92 1.65 -5.12 8.04
CA LYS A 92 0.62 -6.13 8.34
C LYS A 92 -0.14 -6.45 7.06
N LEU A 93 -0.03 -7.71 6.63
CA LEU A 93 -0.84 -8.27 5.56
C LEU A 93 -2.17 -8.78 6.15
N TYR A 94 -3.28 -8.28 5.61
CA TYR A 94 -4.62 -8.78 5.86
C TYR A 94 -5.10 -9.56 4.64
N ALA A 95 -4.58 -10.77 4.48
CA ALA A 95 -4.75 -11.61 3.29
C ALA A 95 -6.20 -12.03 3.00
N ASP A 96 -7.10 -11.96 3.99
CA ASP A 96 -8.53 -12.26 3.82
C ASP A 96 -9.35 -11.08 3.30
N MET A 97 -8.82 -9.86 3.36
CA MET A 97 -9.45 -8.67 2.81
C MET A 97 -8.60 -7.97 1.74
N ASP A 98 -7.55 -8.65 1.24
CA ASP A 98 -6.65 -8.15 0.21
C ASP A 98 -6.13 -6.73 0.50
N ARG A 99 -5.69 -6.50 1.75
CA ARG A 99 -5.06 -5.26 2.20
C ARG A 99 -3.67 -5.52 2.74
N LEU A 100 -2.74 -4.61 2.45
CA LEU A 100 -1.49 -4.51 3.17
C LEU A 100 -1.36 -3.10 3.74
N ILE A 101 -1.15 -3.00 5.05
CA ILE A 101 -0.86 -1.73 5.73
C ILE A 101 0.61 -1.76 6.12
N TYR A 102 1.33 -0.71 5.78
CA TYR A 102 2.75 -0.55 6.09
C TYR A 102 2.99 0.72 6.90
N GLN A 103 3.60 0.58 8.06
CA GLN A 103 4.15 1.68 8.84
C GLN A 103 5.62 1.84 8.42
N GLY A 104 5.96 2.99 7.83
CA GLY A 104 7.34 3.38 7.57
C GLY A 104 7.85 4.39 8.60
N THR A 105 9.04 4.92 8.38
CA THR A 105 9.58 6.07 9.10
C THR A 105 8.88 7.32 8.60
N ASN A 106 8.00 7.89 9.42
CA ASN A 106 7.24 9.11 9.08
C ASN A 106 6.34 8.98 7.85
N TYR A 107 5.81 7.78 7.58
CA TYR A 107 4.68 7.61 6.66
C TYR A 107 3.91 6.32 6.99
N LEU A 108 2.66 6.26 6.54
CA LEU A 108 1.88 5.03 6.49
C LEU A 108 1.38 4.83 5.05
N ALA A 109 1.57 3.64 4.53
CA ALA A 109 1.07 3.24 3.22
C ALA A 109 0.02 2.15 3.34
N VAL A 110 -1.00 2.19 2.49
CA VAL A 110 -1.95 1.08 2.33
C VAL A 110 -2.02 0.69 0.88
N VAL A 111 -1.92 -0.60 0.58
CA VAL A 111 -2.21 -1.14 -0.76
C VAL A 111 -3.55 -1.86 -0.70
N ALA A 112 -4.52 -1.34 -1.43
CA ALA A 112 -5.85 -1.93 -1.58
C ALA A 112 -5.90 -2.75 -2.88
N MET A 113 -6.08 -4.06 -2.74
CA MET A 113 -6.18 -5.02 -3.83
C MET A 113 -7.55 -5.71 -3.82
N HIS A 114 -7.81 -6.53 -4.83
CA HIS A 114 -8.98 -7.39 -4.86
C HIS A 114 -8.69 -8.70 -5.59
N SER A 115 -9.55 -9.69 -5.40
CA SER A 115 -9.37 -11.03 -5.95
C SER A 115 -10.71 -11.74 -6.15
N ASN A 116 -10.66 -13.05 -6.38
CA ASN A 116 -11.82 -13.93 -6.29
C ASN A 116 -12.38 -14.08 -4.86
N ARG A 117 -11.76 -13.45 -3.84
CA ARG A 117 -12.18 -13.50 -2.44
C ARG A 117 -12.88 -12.21 -1.99
N THR A 118 -12.43 -11.07 -2.50
CA THR A 118 -12.90 -9.74 -2.08
C THR A 118 -13.30 -8.92 -3.30
N GLY A 119 -14.38 -8.17 -3.20
CA GLY A 119 -14.78 -7.24 -4.26
C GLY A 119 -13.78 -6.10 -4.41
N SER A 120 -13.74 -5.49 -5.59
CA SER A 120 -12.94 -4.29 -5.88
C SER A 120 -13.49 -3.04 -5.16
N TYR A 121 -14.81 -2.92 -5.07
CA TYR A 121 -15.52 -1.85 -4.37
C TYR A 121 -16.96 -2.29 -4.07
N GLU A 122 -17.66 -1.50 -3.26
CA GLU A 122 -19.08 -1.66 -2.97
C GLU A 122 -19.81 -0.37 -3.38
N CYS A 123 -20.85 -0.48 -4.24
CA CYS A 123 -21.79 0.60 -4.54
C CYS A 123 -23.21 0.07 -4.36
N ILE A 124 -23.91 0.54 -3.33
CA ILE A 124 -25.31 0.24 -3.04
C ILE A 124 -25.95 1.47 -2.39
N ASN A 125 -27.28 1.55 -2.39
CA ASN A 125 -28.04 2.63 -1.72
C ASN A 125 -27.65 4.05 -2.18
N ASN A 126 -27.25 4.20 -3.45
CA ASN A 126 -26.71 5.44 -4.02
C ASN A 126 -25.47 5.97 -3.29
N GLU A 127 -24.66 5.08 -2.70
CA GLU A 127 -23.38 5.41 -2.07
C GLU A 127 -22.23 4.89 -2.91
N ASN A 128 -21.11 5.61 -2.91
CA ASN A 128 -19.85 5.26 -3.58
C ASN A 128 -19.96 5.10 -5.11
N LEU A 129 -20.67 6.02 -5.75
CA LEU A 129 -20.97 6.00 -7.19
C LEU A 129 -19.72 6.04 -8.10
N LYS A 130 -18.57 6.48 -7.55
CA LYS A 130 -17.28 6.61 -8.24
C LYS A 130 -16.18 5.71 -7.66
N GLY A 131 -16.55 4.66 -6.93
CA GLY A 131 -15.63 3.78 -6.20
C GLY A 131 -14.90 2.72 -7.02
N GLN A 132 -15.15 2.62 -8.34
CA GLN A 132 -14.82 1.47 -9.19
C GLN A 132 -13.37 0.99 -9.08
N ARG A 133 -12.43 1.93 -8.92
CA ARG A 133 -10.98 1.67 -8.97
C ARG A 133 -10.31 1.68 -7.59
N THR A 134 -11.09 1.73 -6.50
CA THR A 134 -10.57 1.91 -5.12
C THR A 134 -9.78 0.71 -4.58
N SER A 135 -9.85 -0.45 -5.25
CA SER A 135 -8.99 -1.61 -4.95
C SER A 135 -8.28 -2.19 -6.18
N ASP A 136 -8.05 -1.40 -7.23
CA ASP A 136 -7.26 -1.80 -8.41
C ASP A 136 -5.74 -1.67 -8.17
N GLY A 137 -5.29 -2.00 -6.97
CA GLY A 137 -3.96 -1.66 -6.47
C GLY A 137 -3.86 -0.19 -6.02
N MET A 138 -4.97 0.41 -5.55
CA MET A 138 -4.93 1.78 -5.05
C MET A 138 -3.95 1.86 -3.87
N THR A 139 -3.02 2.80 -3.96
CA THR A 139 -1.97 3.03 -2.98
C THR A 139 -2.25 4.31 -2.22
N TRP A 140 -2.47 4.17 -0.93
CA TRP A 140 -2.76 5.25 -0.01
C TRP A 140 -1.48 5.68 0.68
N LEU A 141 -1.28 6.98 0.85
CA LEU A 141 -0.13 7.53 1.54
C LEU A 141 -0.58 8.56 2.58
N TYR A 142 -0.30 8.26 3.83
CA TYR A 142 -0.59 9.13 4.97
C TYR A 142 0.73 9.64 5.53
N LEU A 143 0.85 10.96 5.65
CA LEU A 143 2.02 11.62 6.20
C LEU A 143 1.71 12.24 7.56
N PRO A 144 2.72 12.47 8.42
CA PRO A 144 2.53 13.12 9.70
C PRO A 144 1.81 14.45 9.55
N ASN A 145 0.82 14.67 10.41
CA ASN A 145 0.05 15.91 10.50
C ASN A 145 -0.63 16.33 9.18
N ASP A 146 -0.90 15.40 8.27
CA ASP A 146 -1.61 15.68 7.02
C ASP A 146 -3.09 15.24 7.09
N ASP A 147 -3.93 15.87 6.28
CA ASP A 147 -5.38 15.66 6.14
C ASP A 147 -5.73 15.24 4.70
N GLN A 148 -4.83 14.47 4.08
CA GLN A 148 -4.85 14.13 2.66
C GLN A 148 -6.21 13.69 2.13
N TYR A 149 -6.95 12.86 2.89
CA TYR A 149 -8.19 12.24 2.45
C TYR A 149 -9.47 12.94 2.95
N ARG A 150 -9.34 14.03 3.72
CA ARG A 150 -10.47 14.90 4.06
C ARG A 150 -10.98 15.64 2.81
N ASP A 151 -12.27 15.58 2.54
CA ASP A 151 -12.95 16.18 1.38
C ASP A 151 -12.31 15.80 0.01
N TYR A 152 -11.55 14.70 -0.02
CA TYR A 152 -10.83 14.22 -1.20
C TYR A 152 -11.80 13.58 -2.21
N TRP A 153 -12.68 12.71 -1.73
CA TRP A 153 -13.58 11.88 -2.54
C TRP A 153 -14.49 12.62 -3.51
N PRO A 154 -15.15 13.72 -3.14
CA PRO A 154 -16.03 14.41 -4.09
C PRO A 154 -15.26 15.12 -5.21
N VAL A 155 -13.96 15.36 -5.07
CA VAL A 155 -13.18 16.24 -5.97
C VAL A 155 -12.08 15.51 -6.75
N VAL A 156 -11.58 14.38 -6.24
CA VAL A 156 -10.58 13.57 -6.94
C VAL A 156 -11.12 13.11 -8.29
N ASP A 157 -10.26 13.15 -9.32
CA ASP A 157 -10.54 12.42 -10.55
C ASP A 157 -10.40 10.92 -10.30
N SER A 158 -11.53 10.25 -10.08
CA SER A 158 -11.64 8.83 -9.74
C SER A 158 -11.17 7.89 -10.86
N ARG A 159 -10.94 8.41 -12.07
CA ARG A 159 -10.27 7.66 -13.14
C ARG A 159 -8.79 7.41 -12.81
N PHE A 160 -8.16 8.31 -12.06
CA PHE A 160 -6.72 8.31 -11.80
C PHE A 160 -6.44 8.19 -10.29
N LEU A 161 -6.96 7.15 -9.63
CA LEU A 161 -6.64 6.90 -8.22
C LEU A 161 -5.17 6.46 -8.07
N PRO A 162 -4.45 6.95 -7.05
CA PRO A 162 -3.02 6.68 -6.89
C PRO A 162 -2.72 5.19 -6.82
N GLY A 163 -1.69 4.73 -7.51
CA GLY A 163 -1.28 3.33 -7.59
C GLY A 163 -2.03 2.47 -8.60
N THR A 164 -3.19 2.90 -9.08
CA THR A 164 -3.99 2.11 -10.02
C THR A 164 -3.38 2.07 -11.42
N THR A 165 -3.70 1.01 -12.16
CA THR A 165 -3.53 0.98 -13.61
C THR A 165 -4.93 0.83 -14.20
N SER A 166 -5.30 1.71 -15.12
CA SER A 166 -6.67 1.85 -15.60
C SER A 166 -6.74 2.15 -17.09
N ALA A 167 -7.82 1.76 -17.76
CA ALA A 167 -8.03 2.01 -19.17
C ALA A 167 -9.45 2.52 -19.40
N GLY A 168 -9.61 3.38 -20.42
CA GLY A 168 -10.88 3.98 -20.83
C GLY A 168 -11.64 4.70 -19.71
N GLU A 169 -12.93 4.91 -19.96
CA GLU A 169 -13.81 5.67 -19.07
C GLU A 169 -14.21 4.85 -17.83
N GLN A 170 -14.74 5.54 -16.81
CA GLN A 170 -15.42 4.86 -15.71
C GLN A 170 -16.79 4.39 -16.17
N GLY A 171 -17.09 3.11 -15.94
CA GLY A 171 -18.44 2.59 -16.12
C GLY A 171 -19.37 2.91 -14.95
N TRP A 172 -20.54 2.29 -14.96
CA TRP A 172 -21.57 2.46 -13.93
C TRP A 172 -21.13 1.90 -12.57
N CYS A 173 -21.69 2.41 -11.48
CA CYS A 173 -21.28 1.97 -10.15
C CYS A 173 -21.71 0.54 -9.80
N ASP A 174 -22.65 -0.07 -10.51
CA ASP A 174 -23.06 -1.47 -10.32
C ASP A 174 -22.43 -2.40 -11.37
N GLU A 175 -21.62 -1.87 -12.30
CA GLU A 175 -21.12 -2.60 -13.47
C GLU A 175 -20.39 -3.87 -13.07
N GLN A 176 -19.51 -3.81 -12.07
CA GLN A 176 -18.74 -4.98 -11.66
C GLN A 176 -19.60 -6.00 -10.92
N TYR A 177 -20.62 -5.57 -10.18
CA TYR A 177 -21.59 -6.47 -9.57
C TYR A 177 -22.34 -7.26 -10.66
N ARG A 178 -22.72 -6.58 -11.76
CA ARG A 178 -23.40 -7.18 -12.92
C ARG A 178 -22.49 -8.10 -13.74
N VAL A 179 -21.23 -7.73 -13.93
CA VAL A 179 -20.30 -8.46 -14.81
C VAL A 179 -19.63 -9.64 -14.11
N THR A 180 -19.43 -9.61 -12.80
CA THR A 180 -18.58 -10.60 -12.09
C THR A 180 -19.28 -11.47 -11.05
N GLN A 181 -20.63 -11.46 -10.98
CA GLN A 181 -21.43 -12.21 -10.01
C GLN A 181 -20.93 -11.99 -8.55
N LEU A 182 -21.34 -10.88 -7.92
CA LEU A 182 -20.92 -10.40 -6.59
C LEU A 182 -19.66 -9.50 -6.55
N GLY A 183 -19.23 -8.94 -7.68
CA GLY A 183 -18.13 -7.96 -7.70
C GLY A 183 -16.71 -8.55 -7.59
N ARG A 184 -16.58 -9.88 -7.64
CA ARG A 184 -15.31 -10.60 -7.47
C ARG A 184 -14.69 -10.95 -8.82
N ALA A 185 -13.55 -10.33 -9.14
CA ALA A 185 -12.84 -10.63 -10.38
C ALA A 185 -12.22 -12.04 -10.35
N ASN A 186 -12.04 -12.68 -11.50
CA ASN A 186 -11.32 -13.95 -11.64
C ASN A 186 -9.79 -13.77 -11.51
N ILE A 187 -9.38 -13.27 -10.34
CA ILE A 187 -8.02 -12.98 -9.93
C ILE A 187 -7.70 -13.91 -8.76
N ALA A 188 -6.87 -14.92 -9.00
CA ALA A 188 -6.39 -15.78 -7.93
C ALA A 188 -5.27 -15.11 -7.10
N TRP A 189 -4.51 -14.21 -7.73
CA TRP A 189 -3.32 -13.60 -7.13
C TRP A 189 -3.58 -12.16 -6.66
N ALA A 190 -3.80 -12.03 -5.36
CA ALA A 190 -3.68 -10.77 -4.63
C ALA A 190 -3.16 -11.12 -3.23
N GLY A 191 -2.21 -10.37 -2.71
CA GLY A 191 -1.60 -10.67 -1.42
C GLY A 191 -0.25 -10.04 -1.29
N GLY A 192 0.61 -10.62 -0.46
CA GLY A 192 1.89 -10.02 -0.16
C GLY A 192 2.70 -10.84 0.82
N ASN A 193 3.74 -10.24 1.36
CA ASN A 193 4.62 -10.87 2.32
C ASN A 193 5.18 -9.82 3.29
N THR A 194 5.52 -10.21 4.52
CA THR A 194 6.12 -9.33 5.54
C THR A 194 7.26 -10.05 6.23
N LEU A 195 8.37 -9.35 6.45
CA LEU A 195 9.51 -9.82 7.23
C LEU A 195 10.04 -8.63 8.03
N ASN A 196 10.01 -8.66 9.36
CA ASN A 196 10.46 -7.56 10.22
C ASN A 196 9.94 -6.18 9.74
N LYS A 197 10.85 -5.30 9.31
CA LYS A 197 10.56 -3.95 8.81
C LYS A 197 10.24 -3.85 7.31
N TRP A 198 10.25 -4.97 6.59
CA TRP A 198 10.09 -5.05 5.15
C TRP A 198 8.75 -5.67 4.79
N ALA A 199 8.11 -5.16 3.73
CA ALA A 199 6.84 -5.69 3.25
C ALA A 199 6.77 -5.69 1.72
N SER A 200 6.03 -6.63 1.16
CA SER A 200 5.69 -6.69 -0.25
C SER A 200 4.19 -6.87 -0.42
N ALA A 201 3.59 -6.19 -1.39
CA ALA A 201 2.27 -6.50 -1.91
C ALA A 201 2.37 -6.84 -3.39
N SER A 202 1.47 -7.67 -3.91
CA SER A 202 1.36 -7.94 -5.34
C SER A 202 -0.05 -8.35 -5.77
N MET A 203 -0.41 -7.96 -6.98
CA MET A 203 -1.71 -8.19 -7.57
C MET A 203 -1.57 -8.49 -9.07
N HIS A 204 -2.23 -9.55 -9.53
CA HIS A 204 -2.47 -9.78 -10.95
C HIS A 204 -3.81 -9.14 -11.33
N LEU A 205 -3.78 -7.85 -11.65
CA LEU A 205 -4.95 -7.07 -12.03
C LEU A 205 -5.58 -7.65 -13.30
N LYS A 206 -6.90 -7.82 -13.25
CA LYS A 206 -7.75 -8.16 -14.40
C LYS A 206 -9.05 -7.38 -14.29
N VAL A 207 -9.25 -6.42 -15.18
CA VAL A 207 -10.50 -5.66 -15.30
C VAL A 207 -11.16 -6.11 -16.60
N PRO A 208 -12.39 -6.64 -16.57
CA PRO A 208 -13.08 -7.10 -17.78
C PRO A 208 -13.25 -6.00 -18.84
N THR A 209 -13.59 -4.79 -18.40
CA THR A 209 -13.72 -3.62 -19.27
C THR A 209 -12.37 -3.31 -19.92
N TYR A 210 -12.38 -3.15 -21.25
CA TYR A 210 -11.19 -2.94 -22.07
C TYR A 210 -10.13 -4.06 -21.97
N SER A 211 -10.51 -5.25 -21.48
CA SER A 211 -9.62 -6.40 -21.34
C SER A 211 -8.34 -6.13 -20.55
N LEU A 212 -8.35 -5.13 -19.66
CA LEU A 212 -7.15 -4.63 -18.99
C LEU A 212 -6.56 -5.69 -18.05
N LYS A 213 -5.27 -5.96 -18.23
CA LYS A 213 -4.48 -6.84 -17.37
C LYS A 213 -3.17 -6.16 -16.99
N ALA A 214 -2.68 -6.44 -15.78
CA ALA A 214 -1.37 -5.99 -15.33
C ALA A 214 -0.85 -6.86 -14.18
N LYS A 215 0.47 -6.99 -14.07
CA LYS A 215 1.15 -7.53 -12.89
C LYS A 215 1.76 -6.39 -12.10
N LYS A 216 1.26 -6.16 -10.89
CA LYS A 216 1.61 -5.01 -10.06
C LYS A 216 2.27 -5.50 -8.78
N SER A 217 3.39 -4.90 -8.42
CA SER A 217 4.10 -5.17 -7.18
C SER A 217 4.44 -3.88 -6.44
N TRP A 218 4.40 -3.96 -5.12
CA TRP A 218 4.84 -2.91 -4.20
C TRP A 218 5.86 -3.51 -3.24
N PHE A 219 6.98 -2.83 -3.03
CA PHE A 219 8.00 -3.19 -2.05
C PHE A 219 8.20 -2.02 -1.11
N MET A 220 8.03 -2.24 0.19
CA MET A 220 7.95 -1.20 1.21
C MET A 220 9.06 -1.40 2.24
N ALA A 221 9.88 -0.37 2.37
CA ALA A 221 11.01 -0.27 3.27
C ALA A 221 10.87 0.99 4.15
N PRO A 222 11.68 1.16 5.20
CA PRO A 222 11.45 2.22 6.18
C PRO A 222 11.39 3.63 5.61
N HIS A 223 12.05 3.93 4.49
CA HIS A 223 12.10 5.29 3.92
C HIS A 223 11.52 5.40 2.51
N GLU A 224 11.21 4.27 1.88
CA GLU A 224 10.84 4.22 0.47
C GLU A 224 9.81 3.12 0.16
N MET A 225 9.07 3.37 -0.91
CA MET A 225 8.16 2.41 -1.51
C MET A 225 8.48 2.31 -3.01
N ILE A 226 8.73 1.09 -3.49
CA ILE A 226 8.98 0.81 -4.90
C ILE A 226 7.71 0.22 -5.51
N MET A 227 7.30 0.73 -6.66
CA MET A 227 6.12 0.32 -7.41
C MET A 227 6.54 -0.19 -8.78
N LEU A 228 6.27 -1.46 -9.07
CA LEU A 228 6.55 -2.09 -10.35
C LEU A 228 5.26 -2.52 -11.05
N GLY A 229 5.27 -2.42 -12.37
CA GLY A 229 4.24 -2.90 -13.27
C GLY A 229 4.85 -3.55 -14.50
N SER A 230 4.32 -4.70 -14.90
CA SER A 230 4.65 -5.40 -16.16
C SER A 230 3.38 -6.02 -16.74
N GLN A 231 3.42 -6.46 -18.01
CA GLN A 231 2.28 -7.11 -18.66
C GLN A 231 1.03 -6.22 -18.66
N ILE A 232 1.23 -4.91 -18.82
CA ILE A 232 0.15 -3.93 -18.87
C ILE A 232 -0.38 -3.88 -20.30
N SER A 233 -1.53 -4.52 -20.51
CA SER A 233 -2.18 -4.64 -21.82
C SER A 233 -3.68 -4.39 -21.68
N SER A 234 -4.25 -3.68 -22.65
CA SER A 234 -5.67 -3.35 -22.75
C SER A 234 -6.02 -2.99 -24.20
N SER A 235 -7.29 -3.15 -24.57
CA SER A 235 -7.81 -2.75 -25.88
C SER A 235 -8.02 -1.25 -26.06
N SER A 236 -7.70 -0.45 -25.04
CA SER A 236 -7.68 1.00 -25.06
C SER A 236 -6.38 1.50 -24.43
N PRO A 237 -5.90 2.71 -24.75
CA PRO A 237 -4.79 3.32 -24.01
C PRO A 237 -5.03 3.23 -22.50
N ALA A 238 -4.01 2.77 -21.79
CA ALA A 238 -4.05 2.62 -20.35
C ALA A 238 -3.19 3.70 -19.68
N VAL A 239 -3.43 3.92 -18.39
CA VAL A 239 -2.68 4.86 -17.56
C VAL A 239 -2.36 4.17 -16.25
N THR A 240 -1.12 4.29 -15.79
CA THR A 240 -0.79 4.05 -14.39
C THR A 240 -0.67 5.37 -13.66
N THR A 241 -1.46 5.57 -12.62
CA THR A 241 -1.37 6.76 -11.78
C THR A 241 -0.32 6.54 -10.70
N ILE A 242 0.77 7.28 -10.78
CA ILE A 242 1.83 7.25 -9.76
C ILE A 242 1.40 8.04 -8.53
N ALA A 243 0.72 9.18 -8.73
CA ALA A 243 0.19 10.01 -7.67
C ALA A 243 -1.04 10.82 -8.13
N ASN A 244 -1.98 11.06 -7.22
CA ASN A 244 -3.06 12.03 -7.39
C ASN A 244 -3.30 12.67 -6.01
N GLN A 245 -2.43 13.61 -5.66
CA GLN A 245 -2.31 14.18 -4.32
C GLN A 245 -3.09 15.48 -4.21
N LYS A 246 -3.96 15.60 -3.20
CA LYS A 246 -4.55 16.88 -2.81
C LYS A 246 -3.45 17.74 -2.19
N ILE A 247 -3.22 18.93 -2.72
CA ILE A 247 -2.13 19.83 -2.27
C ILE A 247 -2.69 21.16 -1.79
N SER A 248 -1.98 21.84 -0.88
CA SER A 248 -2.32 23.19 -0.45
C SER A 248 -1.98 24.23 -1.54
N GLY A 249 -2.59 25.41 -1.47
CA GLY A 249 -2.24 26.53 -2.35
C GLY A 249 -0.80 27.05 -2.15
N SER A 250 -0.13 26.65 -1.06
CA SER A 250 1.28 26.97 -0.78
C SER A 250 2.26 25.89 -1.21
N ALA A 251 1.76 24.78 -1.75
CA ALA A 251 2.58 23.66 -2.16
C ALA A 251 3.56 24.05 -3.28
N LYS A 252 4.79 23.52 -3.20
CA LYS A 252 5.80 23.68 -4.24
C LYS A 252 6.03 22.35 -4.93
N VAL A 253 5.72 22.29 -6.22
CA VAL A 253 5.96 21.13 -7.08
C VAL A 253 7.14 21.42 -8.00
N LEU A 254 8.15 20.55 -8.00
CA LEU A 254 9.25 20.59 -8.94
C LEU A 254 9.22 19.33 -9.81
N VAL A 255 9.35 19.52 -11.12
CA VAL A 255 9.46 18.44 -12.11
C VAL A 255 10.82 18.57 -12.79
N ASP A 256 11.66 17.56 -12.62
CA ASP A 256 13.05 17.54 -13.10
C ASP A 256 13.82 18.82 -12.68
N GLY A 257 13.62 19.23 -11.42
CA GLY A 257 14.26 20.41 -10.82
C GLY A 257 13.59 21.75 -11.13
N ILE A 258 12.55 21.78 -11.96
CA ILE A 258 11.90 23.03 -12.39
C ILE A 258 10.51 23.14 -11.76
N VAL A 259 10.24 24.30 -11.16
CA VAL A 259 8.94 24.59 -10.54
C VAL A 259 7.83 24.50 -11.58
N LEU A 260 6.78 23.74 -11.25
CA LEU A 260 5.57 23.60 -12.05
C LEU A 260 4.47 24.48 -11.47
N GLN A 261 3.95 25.42 -12.26
CA GLN A 261 2.88 26.31 -11.82
C GLN A 261 1.50 25.67 -11.94
N PRO A 262 0.50 26.13 -11.17
CA PRO A 262 -0.89 25.71 -11.36
C PRO A 262 -1.38 25.94 -12.79
N GLY A 263 -2.00 24.91 -13.38
CA GLY A 263 -2.48 24.92 -14.77
C GLY A 263 -1.47 24.41 -15.79
N GLU A 264 -0.20 24.27 -15.43
CA GLU A 264 0.84 23.73 -16.30
C GLU A 264 0.88 22.20 -16.29
N GLU A 265 1.41 21.65 -17.38
CA GLU A 265 1.73 20.23 -17.50
C GLU A 265 3.18 20.05 -17.95
N ARG A 266 3.85 19.03 -17.42
CA ARG A 266 5.24 18.71 -17.79
C ARG A 266 5.51 17.21 -17.75
N LYS A 267 6.33 16.73 -18.66
CA LYS A 267 6.87 15.37 -18.60
C LYS A 267 8.01 15.29 -17.59
N ALA A 268 7.94 14.35 -16.66
CA ALA A 268 8.99 13.99 -15.71
C ALA A 268 9.78 12.79 -16.22
N THR A 269 11.11 12.90 -16.21
CA THR A 269 12.06 11.86 -16.62
C THR A 269 13.09 11.53 -15.55
N GLN A 270 13.24 12.39 -14.53
CA GLN A 270 14.23 12.23 -13.46
C GLN A 270 13.61 12.28 -12.07
N SER A 271 12.70 13.23 -11.81
CA SER A 271 12.03 13.33 -10.51
C SER A 271 10.80 14.23 -10.53
N VAL A 272 9.91 13.96 -9.58
CA VAL A 272 8.88 14.90 -9.13
C VAL A 272 9.07 15.10 -7.63
N VAL A 273 9.11 16.35 -7.17
CA VAL A 273 9.27 16.71 -5.76
C VAL A 273 8.09 17.56 -5.34
N LEU A 274 7.40 17.15 -4.27
CA LEU A 274 6.31 17.92 -3.64
C LEU A 274 6.73 18.33 -2.24
N ASN A 275 6.84 19.64 -2.00
CA ASN A 275 6.93 20.20 -0.67
C ASN A 275 5.56 20.80 -0.29
N ASP A 276 4.90 20.23 0.71
CA ASP A 276 3.60 20.70 1.18
C ASP A 276 3.38 20.40 2.66
N LYS A 277 2.78 21.33 3.41
CA LYS A 277 2.44 21.18 4.84
C LYS A 277 3.58 20.67 5.74
N GLY A 278 4.84 21.02 5.43
CA GLY A 278 6.02 20.56 6.17
C GLY A 278 6.46 19.13 5.83
N ASN A 279 5.82 18.49 4.87
CA ASN A 279 6.21 17.20 4.31
C ASN A 279 6.89 17.37 2.95
N ASN A 280 7.76 16.43 2.59
CA ASN A 280 8.39 16.37 1.28
C ASN A 280 8.31 14.96 0.70
N ILE A 281 7.67 14.83 -0.46
CA ILE A 281 7.56 13.57 -1.20
C ILE A 281 8.38 13.67 -2.48
N ILE A 282 9.18 12.64 -2.75
CA ILE A 282 9.96 12.54 -3.98
C ILE A 282 9.54 11.27 -4.74
N TRP A 283 9.12 11.42 -5.99
CA TRP A 283 8.93 10.32 -6.94
C TRP A 283 10.09 10.30 -7.93
N LYS A 284 10.77 9.18 -8.08
CA LYS A 284 11.81 8.99 -9.11
C LYS A 284 11.42 7.82 -10.03
N PRO A 285 11.41 8.01 -11.36
CA PRO A 285 11.28 6.91 -12.29
C PRO A 285 12.52 6.01 -12.22
N LEU A 286 12.31 4.73 -12.48
CA LEU A 286 13.35 3.72 -12.64
C LEU A 286 13.23 3.11 -14.04
N ALA A 287 14.31 2.50 -14.53
CA ALA A 287 14.34 1.73 -15.77
C ALA A 287 13.70 2.45 -16.98
N GLY A 288 14.00 3.74 -17.16
CA GLY A 288 13.50 4.53 -18.30
C GLY A 288 12.02 4.94 -18.22
N SER A 289 11.35 4.72 -17.08
CA SER A 289 9.97 5.19 -16.87
C SER A 289 9.89 6.72 -16.99
N SER A 290 8.73 7.23 -17.39
CA SER A 290 8.46 8.67 -17.42
C SER A 290 6.97 8.91 -17.22
N ALA A 291 6.60 10.09 -16.75
CA ALA A 291 5.20 10.43 -16.47
C ALA A 291 4.87 11.85 -16.91
N GLN A 292 3.59 12.08 -17.23
CA GLN A 292 3.02 13.41 -17.31
C GLN A 292 2.64 13.88 -15.92
N VAL A 293 2.99 15.12 -15.59
CA VAL A 293 2.74 15.76 -14.32
C VAL A 293 1.90 17.00 -14.56
N SER A 294 0.86 17.19 -13.75
CA SER A 294 0.01 18.38 -13.82
C SER A 294 -0.39 18.84 -12.43
N VAL A 295 -0.62 20.15 -12.29
CA VAL A 295 -1.24 20.75 -11.10
C VAL A 295 -2.54 21.41 -11.53
N LYS A 296 -3.68 20.89 -11.07
CA LYS A 296 -5.01 21.39 -11.48
C LYS A 296 -5.91 21.66 -10.28
N GLN A 297 -6.64 22.77 -10.34
CA GLN A 297 -7.76 23.01 -9.45
C GLN A 297 -8.96 22.18 -9.90
N ARG A 298 -9.65 21.57 -8.94
CA ARG A 298 -10.83 20.75 -9.18
C ARG A 298 -11.96 21.20 -8.26
N GLN A 299 -13.18 20.95 -8.71
CA GLN A 299 -14.41 21.18 -7.95
C GLN A 299 -15.28 19.94 -8.05
N GLY A 300 -16.06 19.67 -7.01
CA GLY A 300 -17.02 18.59 -7.00
C GLY A 300 -18.03 18.75 -5.87
N ASN A 301 -18.99 17.83 -5.79
CA ASN A 301 -20.01 17.82 -4.76
C ASN A 301 -20.11 16.42 -4.13
N TRP A 302 -20.34 16.36 -2.83
CA TRP A 302 -20.66 15.10 -2.14
C TRP A 302 -21.86 14.36 -2.77
N ALA A 303 -22.78 15.10 -3.40
CA ALA A 303 -23.93 14.51 -4.10
C ALA A 303 -23.53 13.77 -5.39
N ASP A 304 -22.35 14.03 -5.94
CA ASP A 304 -21.87 13.37 -7.16
C ASP A 304 -21.36 11.94 -6.90
N ILE A 305 -21.17 11.59 -5.63
CA ILE A 305 -20.59 10.31 -5.21
C ILE A 305 -21.45 9.54 -4.21
N GLY A 306 -22.49 10.16 -3.67
CA GLY A 306 -23.24 9.63 -2.53
C GLY A 306 -24.54 10.39 -2.26
N THR A 307 -25.09 10.19 -1.06
CA THR A 307 -26.35 10.79 -0.60
C THR A 307 -26.18 12.10 0.16
N SER A 308 -24.94 12.48 0.49
CA SER A 308 -24.60 13.73 1.16
C SER A 308 -24.54 14.91 0.17
N SER A 309 -24.58 16.15 0.65
CA SER A 309 -24.39 17.35 -0.19
C SER A 309 -23.32 18.29 0.34
N GLY A 310 -22.64 18.99 -0.56
CA GLY A 310 -21.69 20.06 -0.23
C GLY A 310 -20.66 20.21 -1.33
N LYS A 311 -20.50 21.43 -1.83
CA LYS A 311 -19.47 21.75 -2.81
C LYS A 311 -18.11 21.76 -2.13
N VAL A 312 -17.11 21.20 -2.80
CA VAL A 312 -15.72 21.19 -2.36
C VAL A 312 -14.86 21.62 -3.55
N SER A 313 -13.82 22.39 -3.28
CA SER A 313 -12.76 22.68 -4.25
C SER A 313 -11.40 22.40 -3.63
N ALA A 314 -10.52 21.77 -4.39
CA ALA A 314 -9.17 21.48 -3.96
C ALA A 314 -8.22 21.37 -5.16
N GLN A 315 -6.94 21.66 -4.89
CA GLN A 315 -5.88 21.57 -5.88
C GLN A 315 -5.23 20.20 -5.83
N PHE A 316 -4.87 19.67 -7.00
CA PHE A 316 -4.27 18.35 -7.10
C PHE A 316 -3.00 18.35 -7.93
N LEU A 317 -1.95 17.71 -7.39
CA LEU A 317 -0.81 17.20 -8.15
C LEU A 317 -1.16 15.82 -8.70
N THR A 318 -1.15 15.66 -10.02
CA THR A 318 -1.40 14.37 -10.68
C THR A 318 -0.16 13.95 -11.47
N ILE A 319 0.34 12.73 -11.22
CA ILE A 319 1.47 12.10 -11.91
C ILE A 319 0.96 10.82 -12.57
N ILE A 320 0.95 10.78 -13.90
CA ILE A 320 0.41 9.66 -14.68
C ILE A 320 1.41 9.17 -15.73
N GLN A 321 1.61 7.87 -15.81
CA GLN A 321 2.38 7.23 -16.88
C GLN A 321 1.41 6.63 -17.91
N PRO A 322 1.35 7.19 -19.14
CA PRO A 322 0.52 6.65 -20.20
C PRO A 322 1.14 5.37 -20.78
N HIS A 323 0.28 4.47 -21.27
CA HIS A 323 0.61 3.19 -21.88
C HIS A 323 -0.18 3.04 -23.18
N SER A 324 0.46 2.48 -24.20
CA SER A 324 -0.17 2.25 -25.50
C SER A 324 -1.21 1.12 -25.42
N ALA A 325 -2.20 1.13 -26.31
CA ALA A 325 -3.12 0.00 -26.46
C ALA A 325 -2.39 -1.26 -26.97
N GLU A 326 -2.92 -2.44 -26.66
CA GLU A 326 -2.51 -3.76 -27.20
C GLU A 326 -1.00 -4.05 -27.18
N SER A 327 -0.29 -3.54 -26.17
CA SER A 327 1.16 -3.69 -26.00
C SER A 327 1.50 -4.23 -24.62
N ASP A 328 2.70 -4.80 -24.46
CA ASP A 328 3.25 -5.22 -23.17
C ASP A 328 3.99 -4.05 -22.50
N ASN A 329 3.22 -3.16 -21.87
CA ASN A 329 3.78 -2.00 -21.22
C ASN A 329 4.24 -2.30 -19.77
N HIS A 330 5.11 -1.45 -19.25
CA HIS A 330 5.69 -1.57 -17.91
C HIS A 330 5.84 -0.20 -17.26
N TYR A 331 5.96 -0.18 -15.93
CA TYR A 331 6.41 0.99 -15.16
C TYR A 331 7.29 0.56 -14.01
N ALA A 332 8.19 1.43 -13.58
CA ALA A 332 8.98 1.25 -12.37
C ALA A 332 9.25 2.60 -11.72
N TRP A 333 8.88 2.74 -10.45
CA TRP A 333 9.00 3.99 -9.71
C TRP A 333 9.43 3.72 -8.27
N VAL A 334 10.23 4.62 -7.71
CA VAL A 334 10.41 4.72 -6.26
C VAL A 334 9.76 6.00 -5.75
N VAL A 335 9.10 5.87 -4.61
CA VAL A 335 8.52 6.97 -3.84
C VAL A 335 9.27 7.07 -2.52
N PHE A 336 9.72 8.26 -2.17
CA PHE A 336 10.26 8.61 -0.86
C PHE A 336 9.26 9.51 -0.16
N PRO A 337 8.36 8.97 0.70
CA PRO A 337 7.25 9.72 1.28
C PRO A 337 7.64 10.86 2.22
N SER A 338 8.78 10.72 2.89
CA SER A 338 9.31 11.70 3.84
C SER A 338 10.75 12.06 3.47
N GLY A 339 11.02 12.23 2.18
CA GLY A 339 12.37 12.50 1.71
C GLY A 339 12.81 13.89 2.14
N SER A 340 13.74 14.04 3.09
CA SER A 340 14.51 15.28 3.15
C SER A 340 15.25 15.44 1.81
N ALA A 341 15.43 16.65 1.29
CA ALA A 341 16.28 16.93 0.12
C ALA A 341 17.78 16.62 0.35
N SER A 342 18.10 15.72 1.29
CA SER A 342 19.45 15.30 1.63
C SER A 342 19.96 14.24 0.63
N PRO A 343 21.20 14.38 0.12
CA PRO A 343 21.84 13.41 -0.78
C PRO A 343 21.97 11.98 -0.22
N SER A 344 21.71 11.77 1.07
CA SER A 344 21.77 10.47 1.75
C SER A 344 20.59 9.53 1.48
N VAL A 345 19.56 9.96 0.71
CA VAL A 345 18.41 9.13 0.30
C VAL A 345 18.59 8.53 -1.10
N ASN A 346 19.84 8.37 -1.56
CA ASN A 346 20.12 7.36 -2.57
C ASN A 346 20.09 5.99 -1.87
N ALA A 347 18.89 5.48 -1.62
CA ALA A 347 18.75 4.04 -1.51
C ALA A 347 19.24 3.49 -2.85
N ASP A 348 20.39 2.82 -2.85
CA ASP A 348 20.81 2.02 -3.98
C ASP A 348 19.70 1.00 -4.22
N ILE A 349 18.83 1.27 -5.19
CA ILE A 349 17.74 0.39 -5.59
C ILE A 349 18.20 -0.28 -6.87
N THR A 350 18.42 -1.58 -6.79
CA THR A 350 18.72 -2.39 -7.97
C THR A 350 17.44 -3.06 -8.43
N LEU A 351 16.93 -2.68 -9.60
CA LEU A 351 15.87 -3.42 -10.27
C LEU A 351 16.45 -4.74 -10.80
N LEU A 352 16.11 -5.86 -10.19
CA LEU A 352 16.62 -7.17 -10.60
C LEU A 352 15.80 -7.76 -11.74
N ALA A 353 14.47 -7.57 -11.72
CA ALA A 353 13.57 -7.97 -12.78
C ALA A 353 12.24 -7.21 -12.72
N ASN A 354 11.63 -6.96 -13.88
CA ASN A 354 10.27 -6.44 -13.99
C ASN A 354 9.59 -6.99 -15.25
N ASP A 355 9.27 -8.27 -15.23
CA ASP A 355 8.76 -8.97 -16.40
C ASP A 355 7.55 -9.86 -16.09
N ALA A 356 7.15 -10.67 -17.07
CA ALA A 356 6.02 -11.58 -16.96
C ALA A 356 6.26 -12.77 -16.02
N LYS A 357 7.50 -13.09 -15.66
CA LYS A 357 7.85 -14.18 -14.73
C LYS A 357 8.00 -13.69 -13.30
N VAL A 358 8.68 -12.57 -13.10
CA VAL A 358 9.05 -12.09 -11.77
C VAL A 358 9.19 -10.57 -11.76
N GLN A 359 8.81 -9.98 -10.62
CA GLN A 359 9.10 -8.61 -10.27
C GLN A 359 9.96 -8.62 -9.01
N ALA A 360 11.15 -8.05 -9.06
CA ALA A 360 12.13 -8.15 -7.99
C ALA A 360 13.06 -6.94 -7.92
N VAL A 361 13.38 -6.56 -6.68
CA VAL A 361 14.33 -5.48 -6.38
C VAL A 361 15.27 -5.90 -5.26
N SER A 362 16.49 -5.39 -5.29
CA SER A 362 17.42 -5.44 -4.17
C SER A 362 17.64 -4.04 -3.63
N LEU A 363 17.76 -3.93 -2.31
CA LEU A 363 18.25 -2.74 -1.62
C LEU A 363 19.59 -3.12 -0.96
N PRO A 364 20.74 -3.03 -1.66
CA PRO A 364 22.02 -3.53 -1.15
C PRO A 364 22.42 -2.87 0.17
N GLY A 365 22.25 -1.55 0.30
CA GLY A 365 22.53 -0.82 1.54
C GLY A 365 21.65 -1.22 2.73
N GLN A 366 20.51 -1.87 2.48
CA GLN A 366 19.61 -2.41 3.52
C GLN A 366 19.63 -3.94 3.58
N GLN A 367 20.46 -4.58 2.75
CA GLN A 367 20.64 -6.03 2.65
C GLN A 367 19.31 -6.79 2.54
N VAL A 368 18.42 -6.35 1.65
CA VAL A 368 17.14 -7.04 1.41
C VAL A 368 16.91 -7.27 -0.08
N ILE A 369 16.41 -8.46 -0.40
CA ILE A 369 15.86 -8.81 -1.71
C ILE A 369 14.36 -9.03 -1.55
N TYR A 370 13.59 -8.42 -2.45
CA TYR A 370 12.18 -8.70 -2.65
C TYR A 370 11.97 -9.37 -3.98
N ALA A 371 11.11 -10.39 -4.04
CA ALA A 371 10.72 -11.01 -5.29
C ALA A 371 9.28 -11.53 -5.24
N ASN A 372 8.48 -11.14 -6.23
CA ASN A 372 7.17 -11.70 -6.50
C ASN A 372 7.25 -12.54 -7.77
N PHE A 373 7.33 -13.86 -7.58
CA PHE A 373 7.47 -14.85 -8.65
C PHE A 373 6.09 -15.28 -9.14
N TRP A 374 5.65 -14.76 -10.28
CA TRP A 374 4.36 -15.12 -10.88
C TRP A 374 4.36 -16.54 -11.47
N ARG A 375 5.55 -17.05 -11.80
CA ARG A 375 5.88 -18.39 -12.30
C ARG A 375 7.32 -18.73 -11.93
N SER A 376 7.76 -19.94 -12.22
CA SER A 376 9.16 -20.32 -12.02
C SER A 376 10.10 -19.37 -12.78
N ALA A 377 11.10 -18.87 -12.07
CA ALA A 377 12.11 -17.94 -12.57
C ALA A 377 13.31 -17.90 -11.61
N THR A 378 14.43 -17.40 -12.10
CA THR A 378 15.63 -17.13 -11.28
C THR A 378 15.85 -15.63 -11.19
N VAL A 379 16.05 -15.11 -9.98
CA VAL A 379 16.46 -13.71 -9.77
C VAL A 379 17.22 -13.57 -8.46
N GLY A 380 18.30 -12.77 -8.43
CA GLY A 380 19.04 -12.48 -7.21
C GLY A 380 19.60 -13.74 -6.49
N GLY A 381 19.95 -14.79 -7.26
CA GLY A 381 20.40 -16.08 -6.72
C GLY A 381 19.26 -17.01 -6.26
N ILE A 382 18.00 -16.58 -6.29
CA ILE A 382 16.86 -17.42 -5.90
C ILE A 382 16.23 -18.00 -7.16
N HIS A 383 16.12 -19.32 -7.26
CA HIS A 383 15.35 -19.99 -8.31
C HIS A 383 14.02 -20.48 -7.74
N ALA A 384 12.93 -19.77 -8.02
CA ALA A 384 11.60 -20.19 -7.61
C ALA A 384 11.13 -21.37 -8.48
N LEU A 385 10.75 -22.48 -7.85
CA LEU A 385 10.15 -23.64 -8.53
C LEU A 385 8.63 -23.47 -8.64
N THR A 386 8.03 -22.83 -7.64
CA THR A 386 6.61 -22.51 -7.61
C THR A 386 6.39 -21.00 -7.52
N PRO A 387 5.21 -20.50 -7.91
CA PRO A 387 4.88 -19.10 -7.70
C PRO A 387 4.77 -18.73 -6.22
N MET A 388 5.34 -17.59 -5.81
CA MET A 388 5.36 -17.12 -4.43
C MET A 388 5.67 -15.61 -4.33
N SER A 389 5.39 -15.02 -3.16
CA SER A 389 6.03 -13.77 -2.74
C SER A 389 7.13 -14.10 -1.73
N LEU A 390 8.31 -13.49 -1.87
CA LEU A 390 9.50 -13.79 -1.07
C LEU A 390 10.22 -12.50 -0.68
N ILE A 391 10.63 -12.45 0.60
CA ILE A 391 11.54 -11.44 1.14
C ILE A 391 12.71 -12.20 1.78
N MET A 392 13.94 -11.82 1.46
CA MET A 392 15.14 -12.46 1.99
C MET A 392 16.16 -11.42 2.44
N THR A 393 16.69 -11.61 3.65
CA THR A 393 17.76 -10.81 4.24
C THR A 393 18.87 -11.73 4.74
N PRO A 394 20.16 -11.38 4.58
CA PRO A 394 21.24 -12.18 5.14
C PRO A 394 21.25 -12.10 6.66
N THR A 395 21.75 -13.14 7.30
CA THR A 395 22.16 -13.18 8.71
C THR A 395 23.67 -13.40 8.77
N THR A 396 24.24 -13.42 9.98
CA THR A 396 25.68 -13.72 10.16
C THR A 396 26.09 -15.07 9.56
N GLN A 397 25.18 -16.05 9.53
CA GLN A 397 25.48 -17.42 9.12
C GLN A 397 24.60 -17.95 7.98
N GLY A 398 23.70 -17.15 7.42
CA GLY A 398 22.82 -17.58 6.35
C GLY A 398 21.78 -16.54 5.97
N TYR A 399 20.50 -16.91 6.01
CA TYR A 399 19.39 -16.06 5.59
C TYR A 399 18.20 -16.15 6.51
N GLN A 400 17.55 -15.01 6.73
CA GLN A 400 16.19 -14.94 7.21
C GLN A 400 15.28 -14.74 6.00
N ILE A 401 14.25 -15.58 5.90
CA ILE A 401 13.40 -15.66 4.73
C ILE A 401 11.95 -15.60 5.20
N ALA A 402 11.14 -14.79 4.52
CA ALA A 402 9.70 -14.94 4.57
C ALA A 402 9.17 -15.32 3.19
N VAL A 403 8.19 -16.22 3.16
CA VAL A 403 7.46 -16.58 1.95
C VAL A 403 5.96 -16.50 2.17
N SER A 404 5.20 -16.27 1.12
CA SER A 404 3.75 -16.45 1.10
C SER A 404 3.28 -17.01 -0.24
N SER A 405 2.06 -17.57 -0.28
CA SER A 405 1.35 -17.87 -1.52
C SER A 405 0.13 -16.95 -1.65
N PRO A 406 0.21 -15.86 -2.42
CA PRO A 406 -0.95 -15.00 -2.71
C PRO A 406 -2.11 -15.72 -3.41
N ARG A 407 -1.83 -16.84 -4.09
CA ARG A 407 -2.85 -17.74 -4.68
C ARG A 407 -3.47 -18.71 -3.68
N ARG A 408 -2.91 -18.80 -2.47
CA ARG A 408 -3.25 -19.77 -1.41
C ARG A 408 -2.98 -21.23 -1.82
N ASP A 409 -1.90 -21.44 -2.57
CA ASP A 409 -1.37 -22.78 -2.82
C ASP A 409 -0.92 -23.42 -1.50
N SER A 410 -1.01 -24.75 -1.38
CA SER A 410 -0.65 -25.48 -0.16
C SER A 410 0.86 -25.62 0.08
N ARG A 411 1.68 -25.32 -0.94
CA ARG A 411 3.13 -25.41 -0.87
C ARG A 411 3.78 -24.36 -1.75
N VAL A 412 4.91 -23.84 -1.29
CA VAL A 412 5.87 -23.10 -2.12
C VAL A 412 7.25 -23.75 -2.05
N SER A 413 8.00 -23.71 -3.15
CA SER A 413 9.33 -24.30 -3.25
C SER A 413 10.28 -23.43 -4.08
N PHE A 414 11.51 -23.29 -3.63
CA PHE A 414 12.58 -22.56 -4.31
C PHE A 414 13.94 -23.19 -4.02
N GLN A 415 14.92 -22.88 -4.85
CA GLN A 415 16.31 -23.22 -4.68
C GLN A 415 17.11 -21.95 -4.40
N LEU A 416 18.08 -22.07 -3.50
CA LEU A 416 19.14 -21.08 -3.31
C LEU A 416 20.38 -21.52 -4.10
N PRO A 417 21.35 -20.62 -4.37
CA PRO A 417 22.51 -20.98 -5.16
C PRO A 417 23.25 -22.16 -4.54
N ASP A 418 23.89 -22.95 -5.39
CA ASP A 418 24.77 -24.02 -4.94
C ASP A 418 25.85 -23.43 -4.03
N ASN A 419 25.81 -23.82 -2.75
CA ASN A 419 26.79 -23.39 -1.77
C ASN A 419 27.72 -24.57 -1.47
N ALA A 420 29.02 -24.30 -1.38
CA ALA A 420 30.00 -25.29 -0.93
C ALA A 420 29.66 -25.88 0.46
N ILE A 421 28.86 -25.15 1.26
CA ILE A 421 28.35 -25.57 2.56
C ILE A 421 26.82 -25.64 2.49
N PRO A 422 26.18 -26.79 2.79
CA PRO A 422 24.74 -26.94 2.75
C PRO A 422 24.06 -26.12 3.84
N PHE A 423 22.86 -25.61 3.55
CA PHE A 423 22.01 -24.98 4.57
C PHE A 423 21.37 -26.03 5.48
N HIS A 424 21.10 -25.63 6.72
CA HIS A 424 20.16 -26.30 7.61
C HIS A 424 19.17 -25.27 8.17
N ILE A 425 18.03 -25.75 8.67
CA ILE A 425 16.98 -24.92 9.25
C ILE A 425 17.41 -24.57 10.68
N SER A 426 17.74 -23.30 10.93
CA SER A 426 18.12 -22.81 12.26
C SER A 426 16.93 -22.29 13.06
N SER A 427 15.86 -21.86 12.39
CA SER A 427 14.60 -21.46 13.02
C SER A 427 13.41 -21.76 12.11
N ASP A 428 12.42 -22.46 12.62
CA ASP A 428 11.17 -22.83 11.93
C ASP A 428 10.07 -23.05 12.99
N PRO A 429 9.42 -21.97 13.48
CA PRO A 429 8.58 -22.02 14.68
C PRO A 429 7.45 -23.05 14.62
N ASP A 430 6.83 -23.22 13.43
CA ASP A 430 5.71 -24.14 13.21
C ASP A 430 6.14 -25.45 12.51
N LYS A 431 7.45 -25.69 12.31
CA LYS A 431 7.97 -26.89 11.63
C LYS A 431 7.38 -27.10 10.22
N ARG A 432 7.33 -26.04 9.41
CA ARG A 432 6.72 -26.05 8.07
C ARG A 432 7.74 -26.16 6.94
N VAL A 433 9.03 -26.03 7.24
CA VAL A 433 10.11 -26.00 6.25
C VAL A 433 10.76 -27.37 6.15
N SER A 434 11.02 -27.80 4.92
CA SER A 434 11.79 -29.02 4.62
C SER A 434 12.86 -28.72 3.58
N LEU A 435 14.03 -29.31 3.76
CA LEU A 435 15.15 -29.24 2.81
C LEU A 435 15.33 -30.58 2.09
N ASN A 436 15.43 -30.54 0.77
CA ASN A 436 15.82 -31.69 -0.06
C ASN A 436 16.96 -31.24 -1.00
N GLY A 437 18.21 -31.46 -0.57
CA GLY A 437 19.36 -30.84 -1.21
C GLY A 437 19.33 -29.32 -1.08
N ASP A 438 19.36 -28.62 -2.20
CA ASP A 438 19.26 -27.16 -2.32
C ASP A 438 17.80 -26.64 -2.37
N ILE A 439 16.82 -27.55 -2.45
CA ILE A 439 15.40 -27.21 -2.54
C ILE A 439 14.85 -26.97 -1.13
N VAL A 440 14.41 -25.73 -0.91
CA VAL A 440 13.59 -25.34 0.23
C VAL A 440 12.12 -25.48 -0.15
N SER A 441 11.35 -26.22 0.64
CA SER A 441 9.89 -26.31 0.51
C SER A 441 9.21 -25.90 1.80
N VAL A 442 8.13 -25.12 1.69
CA VAL A 442 7.37 -24.59 2.83
C VAL A 442 5.91 -25.02 2.70
N ASN A 443 5.38 -25.65 3.75
CA ASN A 443 3.97 -26.02 3.85
C ASN A 443 3.10 -24.80 4.19
N MET A 444 2.32 -24.35 3.21
CA MET A 444 1.45 -23.18 3.30
C MET A 444 0.01 -23.50 3.70
N THR A 445 -0.30 -24.78 3.99
CA THR A 445 -1.63 -25.22 4.38
C THR A 445 -2.12 -24.45 5.61
N ASN A 446 -3.38 -24.02 5.57
CA ASN A 446 -4.06 -23.23 6.60
C ASN A 446 -3.49 -21.83 6.86
N LEU A 447 -2.48 -21.37 6.13
CA LEU A 447 -1.96 -20.00 6.28
C LEU A 447 -2.82 -18.95 5.55
N ARG A 448 -3.74 -19.37 4.66
CA ARG A 448 -4.69 -18.49 3.96
C ARG A 448 -4.04 -17.29 3.24
N GLY A 449 -2.82 -17.48 2.74
CA GLY A 449 -2.04 -16.43 2.06
C GLY A 449 -1.22 -15.53 3.00
N SER A 450 -1.19 -15.84 4.29
CA SER A 450 -0.31 -15.19 5.27
C SER A 450 1.16 -15.53 5.01
N SER A 451 2.04 -14.64 5.46
CA SER A 451 3.48 -14.86 5.50
C SER A 451 3.89 -15.98 6.44
N TYR A 452 4.92 -16.72 6.05
CA TYR A 452 5.64 -17.63 6.93
C TYR A 452 7.13 -17.29 6.90
N SER A 453 7.73 -17.10 8.06
CA SER A 453 9.15 -16.75 8.20
C SER A 453 9.95 -17.83 8.91
N PHE A 454 11.18 -18.03 8.45
CA PHE A 454 12.12 -19.03 8.96
C PHE A 454 13.55 -18.56 8.72
N GLU A 455 14.52 -19.27 9.31
CA GLU A 455 15.95 -19.01 9.12
C GLU A 455 16.68 -20.25 8.65
N LEU A 456 17.59 -20.02 7.71
CA LEU A 456 18.55 -21.00 7.22
C LEU A 456 19.95 -20.56 7.61
N SER A 457 20.79 -21.50 8.06
CA SER A 457 22.18 -21.25 8.44
C SER A 457 23.13 -22.24 7.77
N LYS A 458 24.39 -21.85 7.55
CA LYS A 458 25.45 -22.68 6.95
C LYS A 458 26.20 -23.53 7.99
N ASN A 459 26.21 -23.14 9.27
CA ASN A 459 26.93 -23.85 10.33
C ASN A 459 25.96 -24.37 11.40
N LYS A 460 25.98 -25.67 11.69
CA LYS A 460 25.16 -26.28 12.74
C LYS A 460 25.49 -25.78 14.14
#